data_AF-A0AAD9ZSX2-F1
#
_entry.id   AF-A0AAD9ZSX2-F1
#
_cell.length_a   1.000
_cell.length_b   1.000
_cell.length_c   1.000
_cell.angle_alpha   90.00
_cell.angle_beta   90.00
_cell.angle_gamma   90.00
#
_symmetry.space_group_name_H-M   'P 1'
#
loop_
_entity.id
_entity.type
_entity.pdbx_description
1 polymer ?
#
loop_
_entity_poly.entity_id
_entity_poly.type
_entity_poly.pdbx_seq_one_letter_code
_entity_poly.pdbx_strand_id
1 'polypeptide(L)'
;MGGTKLLESLKIKESDRFPSRVSGYCNWESIKLIKSRLTPKQLELFRVTCFGHFLNVNDMVLSGQFCHHILLRECHVKNANENTSLWCHVGNRVIRFSPIELCLVSGLTFGEYSASSLELFK
;
A
#
# COMPACT_ATOMS: atom_id res chain seq x y z
N MET A 1 8.97 -28.97 -0.42
CA MET A 1 8.93 -27.66 0.27
C MET A 1 10.23 -26.92 -0.04
N GLY A 2 10.27 -26.15 -1.14
CA GLY A 2 11.42 -25.31 -1.47
C GLY A 2 11.31 -24.00 -0.71
N GLY A 3 12.17 -23.79 0.29
CA GLY A 3 12.12 -22.60 1.13
C GLY A 3 12.35 -21.32 0.33
N THR A 4 11.44 -20.36 0.48
CA THR A 4 11.58 -19.00 -0.04
C THR A 4 12.85 -18.38 0.55
N LYS A 5 13.85 -18.11 -0.31
CA LYS A 5 15.10 -17.49 0.11
C LYS A 5 15.10 -16.03 -0.31
N LEU A 6 15.17 -15.14 0.68
CA LEU A 6 15.43 -13.71 0.46
C LEU A 6 16.80 -13.58 -0.21
N LEU A 7 16.85 -12.90 -1.34
CA LEU A 7 18.11 -12.37 -1.85
C LEU A 7 18.21 -10.94 -1.33
N GLU A 8 19.25 -10.65 -0.56
CA GLU A 8 19.48 -9.29 -0.03
C GLU A 8 19.79 -8.26 -1.14
N SER A 9 19.88 -8.70 -2.40
CA SER A 9 19.93 -7.83 -3.57
C SER A 9 18.60 -7.15 -3.83
N LEU A 10 18.67 -5.91 -4.30
CA LEU A 10 17.52 -5.17 -4.81
C LEU A 10 16.85 -5.88 -6.00
N LYS A 11 15.52 -5.81 -6.05
CA LYS A 11 14.71 -6.31 -7.17
C LYS A 11 14.91 -5.49 -8.44
N ILE A 12 15.04 -4.17 -8.30
CA ILE A 12 15.37 -3.24 -9.37
C ILE A 12 16.78 -2.70 -9.10
N LYS A 13 17.69 -2.90 -10.05
CA LYS A 13 19.06 -2.37 -9.93
C LYS A 13 19.02 -0.85 -9.97
N GLU A 14 19.99 -0.22 -9.32
CA GLU A 14 20.03 1.24 -9.24
C GLU A 14 20.16 1.92 -10.61
N SER A 15 20.90 1.29 -11.53
CA SER A 15 21.04 1.73 -12.94
C SER A 15 19.71 1.75 -13.70
N ASP A 16 18.76 0.93 -13.27
CA ASP A 16 17.50 0.69 -13.98
C ASP A 16 16.35 1.48 -13.34
N ARG A 17 16.65 2.28 -12.30
CA ARG A 17 15.64 3.10 -11.61
C ARG A 17 15.20 4.24 -12.50
N PHE A 18 13.90 4.33 -12.72
CA PHE A 18 13.31 5.49 -13.38
C PHE A 18 13.38 6.71 -12.43
N PRO A 19 13.98 7.84 -12.86
CA PRO A 19 13.95 9.08 -12.08
C PRO A 19 12.54 9.67 -12.18
N SER A 20 11.63 9.20 -11.31
CA SER A 20 10.27 9.70 -11.24
C SER A 20 10.28 11.19 -10.90
N ARG A 21 9.84 12.04 -11.83
CA ARG A 21 9.39 13.40 -11.53
C ARG A 21 7.90 13.35 -11.28
N VAL A 22 7.50 13.28 -10.02
CA VAL A 22 6.08 13.20 -9.64
C VAL A 22 5.39 14.51 -9.99
N SER A 23 4.34 14.42 -10.81
CA SER A 23 3.46 15.53 -11.17
C SER A 23 2.17 15.58 -10.34
N GLY A 24 1.91 14.58 -9.51
CA GLY A 24 0.69 14.48 -8.72
C GLY A 24 0.97 14.10 -7.27
N TYR A 25 0.73 15.04 -6.36
CA TYR A 25 0.48 14.70 -4.96
C TYR A 25 -0.85 13.93 -4.90
N CYS A 26 -0.99 12.99 -3.97
CA CYS A 26 -2.29 12.45 -3.61
C CYS A 26 -3.12 13.61 -3.06
N ASN A 27 -3.82 14.34 -3.93
CA ASN A 27 -4.55 15.53 -3.55
C ASN A 27 -5.83 15.12 -2.82
N TRP A 28 -5.78 15.16 -1.50
CA TRP A 28 -6.90 14.85 -0.62
C TRP A 28 -8.06 15.85 -0.75
N GLU A 29 -7.86 16.98 -1.46
CA GLU A 29 -8.95 17.84 -1.87
C GLU A 29 -10.04 17.06 -2.61
N SER A 30 -9.71 15.99 -3.33
CA SER A 30 -10.71 15.13 -3.96
C SER A 30 -11.68 14.53 -2.95
N ILE A 31 -11.19 14.06 -1.79
CA ILE A 31 -12.05 13.50 -0.74
C ILE A 31 -12.79 14.62 0.01
N LYS A 32 -12.14 15.75 0.28
CA LYS A 32 -12.83 16.93 0.84
C LYS A 32 -13.96 17.39 -0.08
N LEU A 33 -13.71 17.38 -1.40
CA LEU A 33 -14.69 17.72 -2.42
C LEU A 33 -15.84 16.72 -2.43
N ILE A 34 -15.57 15.42 -2.40
CA ILE A 34 -16.60 14.36 -2.27
C ILE A 34 -17.47 14.60 -1.04
N LYS A 35 -16.86 14.81 0.15
CA LYS A 35 -17.59 15.10 1.40
C LYS A 35 -18.44 16.37 1.30
N SER A 36 -17.96 17.40 0.60
CA SER A 36 -18.66 18.69 0.47
C SER A 36 -19.75 18.71 -0.62
N ARG A 37 -19.65 17.87 -1.64
CA ARG A 37 -20.53 17.90 -2.83
C ARG A 37 -21.62 16.83 -2.80
N LEU A 38 -21.39 15.72 -2.11
CA LEU A 38 -22.38 14.66 -2.00
C LEU A 38 -23.40 14.96 -0.90
N THR A 39 -24.67 14.67 -1.19
CA THR A 39 -25.73 14.68 -0.18
C THR A 39 -25.53 13.55 0.84
N PRO A 40 -26.16 13.59 2.03
CA PRO A 40 -26.06 12.51 3.01
C PRO A 40 -26.40 11.13 2.43
N LYS A 41 -27.44 11.04 1.59
CA LYS A 41 -27.83 9.79 0.93
C LYS A 41 -26.77 9.27 -0.05
N GLN A 42 -26.11 10.17 -0.78
CA GLN A 42 -25.03 9.79 -1.70
C GLN A 42 -23.74 9.40 -0.97
N LEU A 43 -23.46 10.00 0.18
CA LEU A 43 -22.34 9.59 1.03
C LEU A 43 -22.54 8.16 1.55
N GLU A 44 -23.77 7.78 1.94
CA GLU A 44 -24.07 6.41 2.34
C GLU A 44 -23.90 5.40 1.19
N LEU A 45 -24.32 5.77 -0.03
CA LEU A 45 -24.06 4.94 -1.21
C LEU A 45 -22.57 4.85 -1.55
N PHE A 46 -21.80 5.92 -1.36
CA PHE A 46 -20.36 5.90 -1.56
C PHE A 46 -19.65 5.03 -0.51
N ARG A 47 -20.11 5.07 0.74
CA ARG A 47 -19.55 4.33 1.89
C ARG A 47 -19.53 2.81 1.69
N VAL A 48 -20.48 2.26 0.92
CA VAL A 48 -20.55 0.82 0.62
C VAL A 48 -19.71 0.39 -0.58
N THR A 49 -19.07 1.33 -1.30
CA THR A 49 -18.13 1.01 -2.38
C THR A 49 -16.76 0.61 -1.83
N CYS A 50 -15.89 0.04 -2.67
CA CYS A 50 -14.50 -0.25 -2.30
C CYS A 50 -13.71 1.01 -1.87
N PHE A 51 -14.15 2.21 -2.26
CA PHE A 51 -13.55 3.49 -1.89
C PHE A 51 -14.16 4.12 -0.63
N GLY A 52 -15.22 3.52 -0.06
CA GLY A 52 -15.98 4.09 1.05
C GLY A 52 -15.14 4.39 2.29
N HIS A 53 -14.07 3.61 2.51
CA HIS A 53 -13.13 3.82 3.61
C HIS A 53 -12.44 5.20 3.56
N PHE A 54 -12.29 5.83 2.39
CA PHE A 54 -11.73 7.18 2.26
C PHE A 54 -12.59 8.24 2.96
N LEU A 55 -13.88 8.01 3.17
CA LEU A 55 -14.72 8.93 3.94
C LEU A 55 -14.28 9.02 5.41
N ASN A 56 -13.67 7.97 5.96
CA ASN A 56 -13.27 7.91 7.37
C ASN A 56 -11.82 8.37 7.60
N VAL A 57 -11.06 8.58 6.52
CA VAL A 57 -9.71 9.10 6.61
C VAL A 57 -9.79 10.62 6.81
N ASN A 58 -9.24 11.11 7.93
CA ASN A 58 -9.26 12.53 8.27
C ASN A 58 -8.20 13.28 7.48
N ASP A 59 -6.94 12.88 7.62
CA ASP A 59 -5.81 13.39 6.86
C ASP A 59 -4.83 12.25 6.60
N MET A 60 -4.62 11.89 5.33
CA MET A 60 -3.57 10.95 4.94
C MET A 60 -2.62 11.67 4.00
N VAL A 61 -1.39 11.88 4.47
CA VAL A 61 -0.28 12.34 3.63
C VAL A 61 0.39 11.10 3.06
N LEU A 62 -0.25 10.46 2.07
CA LEU A 62 0.45 9.44 1.31
C LEU A 62 1.39 10.15 0.34
N SER A 63 2.66 10.20 0.71
CA SER A 63 3.69 10.69 -0.20
C SER A 63 3.94 9.62 -1.25
N GLY A 64 3.41 9.84 -2.47
CA GLY A 64 3.72 8.98 -3.62
C GLY A 64 5.24 8.85 -3.84
N GLN A 65 6.02 9.87 -3.44
CA GLN A 65 7.48 9.82 -3.40
C GLN A 65 8.01 8.78 -2.41
N PHE A 66 7.47 8.78 -1.20
CA PHE A 66 7.85 7.81 -0.18
C PHE A 66 7.51 6.39 -0.62
N CYS A 67 6.30 6.16 -1.14
CA CYS A 67 5.91 4.85 -1.68
C CYS A 67 6.82 4.42 -2.83
N HIS A 68 7.07 5.30 -3.80
CA HIS A 68 7.97 5.03 -4.92
C HIS A 68 9.38 4.67 -4.43
N HIS A 69 9.96 5.45 -3.51
CA HIS A 69 11.28 5.17 -2.95
C HIS A 69 11.35 3.88 -2.15
N ILE A 70 10.31 3.52 -1.40
CA ILE A 70 10.25 2.24 -0.69
C ILE A 70 10.19 1.07 -1.69
N LEU A 71 9.38 1.17 -2.75
CA LEU A 71 9.27 0.13 -3.78
C LEU A 71 10.58 -0.05 -4.57
N LEU A 72 11.31 1.03 -4.87
CA LEU A 72 12.64 0.94 -5.50
C LEU A 72 13.71 0.29 -4.61
N ARG A 73 13.41 0.10 -3.32
CA ARG A 73 14.26 -0.58 -2.34
C ARG A 73 13.74 -1.98 -2.01
N GLU A 74 12.72 -2.48 -2.71
CA GLU A 74 12.25 -3.86 -2.60
C GLU A 74 13.40 -4.83 -2.91
N CYS A 75 13.57 -5.84 -2.04
CA CYS A 75 14.52 -6.91 -2.20
C CYS A 75 13.96 -8.00 -3.11
N HIS A 76 14.83 -8.67 -3.86
CA HIS A 76 14.43 -9.80 -4.67
C HIS A 76 14.16 -11.03 -3.81
N VAL A 77 13.04 -11.70 -4.04
CA VAL A 77 12.69 -12.95 -3.37
C VAL A 77 12.54 -14.05 -4.41
N LYS A 78 13.33 -15.13 -4.30
CA LYS A 78 13.22 -16.27 -5.23
C LYS A 78 11.91 -17.00 -4.99
N ASN A 79 11.24 -17.41 -6.07
CA ASN A 79 9.98 -18.16 -6.05
C ASN A 79 8.87 -17.42 -5.27
N ALA A 80 8.81 -16.09 -5.42
CA ALA A 80 7.75 -15.28 -4.81
C ALA A 80 6.37 -15.67 -5.35
N ASN A 81 5.37 -15.63 -4.47
CA ASN A 81 3.96 -15.88 -4.73
C ASN A 81 3.10 -14.85 -3.97
N GLU A 82 1.78 -14.96 -4.05
CA GLU A 82 0.81 -14.06 -3.44
C GLU A 82 0.90 -13.96 -1.90
N ASN A 83 1.47 -14.98 -1.25
CA ASN A 83 1.66 -15.00 0.20
C ASN A 83 3.06 -14.52 0.64
N THR A 84 3.90 -14.14 -0.32
CA THR A 84 5.28 -13.71 -0.05
C THR A 84 5.29 -12.33 0.58
N SER A 85 6.01 -12.19 1.69
CA SER A 85 6.21 -10.90 2.34
C SER A 85 7.00 -9.94 1.45
N LEU A 86 6.66 -8.65 1.52
CA LEU A 86 7.47 -7.58 0.97
C LEU A 86 8.69 -7.37 1.87
N TRP A 87 9.87 -7.31 1.27
CA TRP A 87 11.12 -6.99 1.97
C TRP A 87 11.72 -5.75 1.33
N CYS A 88 12.10 -4.76 2.13
CA CYS A 88 12.67 -3.50 1.62
C CYS A 88 13.92 -3.11 2.40
N HIS A 89 14.91 -2.53 1.72
CA HIS A 89 16.03 -1.85 2.38
C HIS A 89 15.59 -0.47 2.87
N VAL A 90 15.77 -0.18 4.16
CA VAL A 90 15.54 1.15 4.75
C VAL A 90 16.70 1.49 5.67
N GLY A 91 17.51 2.48 5.26
CA GLY A 91 18.81 2.74 5.88
C GLY A 91 19.71 1.51 5.74
N ASN A 92 20.26 1.04 6.86
CA ASN A 92 21.16 -0.13 6.91
C ASN A 92 20.43 -1.40 7.37
N ARG A 93 19.10 -1.46 7.22
CA ARG A 93 18.27 -2.59 7.66
C ARG A 93 17.37 -3.07 6.54
N VAL A 94 17.11 -4.36 6.52
CA VAL A 94 16.02 -4.95 5.73
C VAL A 94 14.79 -5.05 6.62
N ILE A 95 13.68 -4.42 6.19
CA ILE A 95 12.39 -4.49 6.88
C ILE A 95 11.45 -5.45 6.13
N ARG A 96 10.56 -6.12 6.87
CA ARG A 96 9.56 -7.06 6.35
C ARG A 96 8.17 -6.50 6.56
N PHE A 97 7.32 -6.62 5.54
CA PHE A 97 5.87 -6.53 5.66
C PHE A 97 5.25 -7.81 5.13
N SER A 98 4.49 -8.53 5.96
CA SER A 98 3.58 -9.56 5.47
C SER A 98 2.51 -8.90 4.59
N PRO A 99 1.83 -9.66 3.73
CA PRO A 99 0.69 -9.13 2.97
C PRO A 99 -0.33 -8.43 3.86
N ILE A 100 -0.62 -9.01 5.03
CA ILE A 100 -1.54 -8.44 6.03
C ILE A 100 -0.99 -7.14 6.64
N GLU A 101 0.28 -7.13 7.07
CA GLU A 101 0.92 -5.93 7.62
C GLU A 101 0.96 -4.78 6.59
N LEU A 102 1.19 -5.11 5.31
CA LEU A 102 1.17 -4.14 4.22
C LEU A 102 -0.23 -3.57 3.99
N CYS A 103 -1.26 -4.43 3.99
CA CYS A 103 -2.65 -3.98 3.88
C CYS A 103 -3.02 -3.04 5.03
N LEU A 104 -2.63 -3.39 6.25
CA LEU A 104 -2.88 -2.59 7.45
C LEU A 104 -2.27 -1.19 7.35
N VAL A 105 -0.99 -1.10 6.99
CA VAL A 105 -0.26 0.18 6.95
C VAL A 105 -0.67 1.04 5.75
N SER A 106 -1.02 0.42 4.62
CA SER A 106 -1.38 1.14 3.39
C SER A 106 -2.87 1.46 3.27
N GLY A 107 -3.74 0.76 4.01
CA GLY A 107 -5.19 0.81 3.83
C GLY A 107 -5.67 0.15 2.53
N LEU A 108 -4.78 -0.52 1.78
CA LEU A 108 -5.10 -1.20 0.53
C LEU A 108 -5.43 -2.68 0.80
N THR A 109 -6.41 -3.22 0.09
CA THR A 109 -6.77 -4.65 0.16
C THR A 109 -6.11 -5.42 -0.98
N PHE A 110 -5.31 -6.45 -0.69
CA PHE A 110 -4.66 -7.31 -1.69
C PHE A 110 -5.04 -8.79 -1.53
N GLY A 111 -5.95 -9.31 -2.36
CA GLY A 111 -6.37 -10.71 -2.36
C GLY A 111 -7.65 -10.99 -1.56
N GLU A 112 -8.11 -12.24 -1.58
CA GLU A 112 -9.27 -12.68 -0.79
C GLU A 112 -8.83 -12.97 0.64
N TYR A 113 -9.23 -12.10 1.57
CA TYR A 113 -9.06 -12.36 3.00
C TYR A 113 -10.39 -12.83 3.58
N SER A 114 -10.35 -13.90 4.37
CA SER A 114 -11.51 -14.34 5.14
C SER A 114 -11.96 -13.22 6.08
N ALA A 115 -13.27 -13.13 6.36
CA ALA A 115 -13.81 -12.15 7.31
C ALA A 115 -13.13 -12.21 8.70
N SER A 116 -12.63 -13.37 9.11
CA SER A 116 -11.84 -13.57 10.32
C SER A 116 -10.48 -12.86 10.30
N SER A 117 -9.88 -12.64 9.14
CA SER A 117 -8.66 -11.85 8.99
C SER A 117 -8.92 -10.35 9.18
N LEU A 118 -10.14 -9.89 8.92
CA LEU A 118 -10.56 -8.50 9.13
C LEU A 118 -10.99 -8.22 10.59
N GLU A 119 -11.35 -9.26 11.36
CA GLU A 119 -11.70 -9.13 12.78
C GLU A 119 -10.49 -8.86 13.69
N LEU A 120 -9.27 -9.15 13.23
CA LEU A 120 -8.03 -8.75 13.92
C LEU A 120 -7.83 -7.22 14.00
N PHE A 121 -8.70 -6.44 13.34
CA PHE A 121 -8.56 -4.99 13.16
C PHE A 121 -9.76 -4.17 13.64
N LYS A 122 -10.69 -4.78 14.40
CA LYS A 122 -11.67 -4.07 15.22
C LYS A 122 -11.14 -3.91 16.64
#